data_AF-A0AAV9G2T5-F1
#
_entry.id   AF-A0AAV9G2T5-F1
#
_cell.length_a   1.000
_cell.length_b   1.000
_cell.length_c   1.000
_cell.angle_alpha   90.00
_cell.angle_beta   90.00
_cell.angle_gamma   90.00
#
_symmetry.space_group_name_H-M   'P 1'
#
loop_
_entity.id
_entity.type
_entity.pdbx_description
1 polymer ?
#
loop_
_entity_poly.entity_id
_entity_poly.type
_entity_poly.pdbx_seq_one_letter_code
_entity_poly.pdbx_strand_id
1 'polypeptide(L)'
;MEIPFVDFYNKNNISPVRQDITDLEMHYRRRESLYMSLGLLPGYLSNKKIIEFGPGSGHNAVYTASLNPKLYTLVDGSKVGFAATKERFINQNNIEVVHTLFQDFDSEIRYDMVVAEACLPHQKEPLSLINHICKFVDKNGILLITTLSGVSYFTETLRRLIRDRFFSSNESTEVQLKLLIPIYEPHLKTLVNMSRPVEDWILDNIIQSLENVKLLSIPDVLNSIDNNFEIIGSSPKFIDDWRWYKDINSKIKGYNTIALDSYYRKNLNFLDYRFTFIEHSKEFGMKLEELCDETWNIMCSIEKNENDGWKRLFENLSDIYDLILKLAPDTAMALKEIITWMKAGDPNKALDRFPFWWGRGQQYLSFINNQ
;
A
#
# COMPACT_ATOMS: atom_id res chain seq x y z
N MET A 1 2.66 -11.97 21.54
CA MET A 1 3.42 -11.11 20.61
C MET A 1 2.39 -10.26 19.88
N GLU A 2 2.56 -8.94 19.80
CA GLU A 2 1.56 -8.04 19.20
C GLU A 2 1.39 -8.30 17.69
N ILE A 3 0.16 -8.33 17.21
CA ILE A 3 -0.22 -8.52 15.81
C ILE A 3 -0.46 -7.13 15.18
N PRO A 4 0.35 -6.71 14.19
CA PRO A 4 0.17 -5.42 13.52
C PRO A 4 -1.24 -5.24 12.98
N PHE A 5 -1.72 -4.00 12.99
CA PHE A 5 -3.11 -3.60 12.70
C PHE A 5 -4.15 -4.17 13.67
N VAL A 6 -4.27 -5.50 13.81
CA VAL A 6 -5.34 -6.16 14.58
C VAL A 6 -5.35 -5.70 16.03
N ASP A 7 -4.20 -5.75 16.71
CA ASP A 7 -4.12 -5.37 18.12
C ASP A 7 -4.32 -3.86 18.31
N PHE A 8 -3.71 -3.05 17.44
CA PHE A 8 -3.87 -1.58 17.47
C PHE A 8 -5.32 -1.16 17.22
N TYR A 9 -5.99 -1.75 16.22
CA TYR A 9 -7.36 -1.45 15.86
C TYR A 9 -8.34 -1.87 16.95
N ASN A 10 -8.16 -3.06 17.52
CA ASN A 10 -9.00 -3.54 18.60
C ASN A 10 -8.80 -2.71 19.88
N LYS A 11 -7.55 -2.35 20.22
CA LYS A 11 -7.23 -1.54 21.40
C LYS A 11 -7.84 -0.14 21.34
N ASN A 12 -7.80 0.51 20.18
CA ASN A 12 -8.33 1.86 20.00
C ASN A 12 -9.79 1.87 19.49
N ASN A 13 -10.41 0.69 19.31
CA ASN A 13 -11.74 0.52 18.74
C ASN A 13 -11.94 1.27 17.41
N ILE A 14 -10.93 1.18 16.53
CA ILE A 14 -10.92 1.87 15.22
C ILE A 14 -11.07 0.87 14.07
N SER A 15 -11.66 1.35 12.98
CA SER A 15 -11.59 0.72 11.66
C SER A 15 -11.27 1.83 10.68
N PRO A 16 -9.98 2.14 10.46
CA PRO A 16 -9.58 3.42 9.90
C PRO A 16 -9.77 3.46 8.37
N VAL A 17 -10.47 2.47 7.78
CA VAL A 17 -10.79 2.38 6.35
C VAL A 17 -12.23 2.80 6.05
N ARG A 18 -12.84 3.61 6.92
CA ARG A 18 -14.13 4.24 6.64
C ARG A 18 -13.96 5.14 5.42
N GLN A 19 -14.89 5.04 4.49
CA GLN A 19 -14.94 5.87 3.29
C GLN A 19 -16.31 6.52 3.20
N ASP A 20 -16.35 7.76 2.72
CA ASP A 20 -17.60 8.34 2.26
C ASP A 20 -18.02 7.70 0.93
N ILE A 21 -19.02 6.82 1.00
CA ILE A 21 -19.64 6.16 -0.17
C ILE A 21 -21.07 6.67 -0.40
N THR A 22 -21.40 7.88 0.06
CA THR A 22 -22.72 8.50 -0.13
C THR A 22 -23.09 8.55 -1.61
N ASP A 23 -22.12 8.83 -2.48
CA ASP A 23 -22.24 8.65 -3.93
C ASP A 23 -21.75 7.25 -4.35
N LEU A 24 -22.67 6.29 -4.30
CA LEU A 24 -22.38 4.90 -4.61
C LEU A 24 -21.98 4.70 -6.08
N GLU A 25 -22.53 5.50 -6.99
CA GLU A 25 -22.21 5.42 -8.41
C GLU A 25 -20.77 5.85 -8.68
N MET A 26 -20.34 6.98 -8.09
CA MET A 26 -18.95 7.41 -8.15
C MET A 26 -18.01 6.37 -7.53
N HIS A 27 -18.38 5.79 -6.38
CA HIS A 27 -17.60 4.72 -5.76
C HIS A 27 -17.44 3.52 -6.71
N TYR A 28 -18.53 3.06 -7.33
CA TYR A 28 -18.51 1.93 -8.27
C TYR A 28 -17.66 2.24 -9.50
N ARG A 29 -17.77 3.43 -10.10
CA ARG A 29 -16.93 3.84 -11.24
C ARG A 29 -15.44 3.82 -10.91
N ARG A 30 -15.06 4.23 -9.70
CA ARG A 30 -13.67 4.19 -9.22
C ARG A 30 -13.17 2.75 -9.08
N ARG A 31 -13.97 1.87 -8.48
CA ARG A 31 -13.63 0.45 -8.31
C ARG A 31 -13.57 -0.30 -9.65
N GLU A 32 -14.53 -0.03 -10.55
CA GLU A 32 -14.52 -0.55 -11.92
C GLU A 32 -13.25 -0.11 -12.67
N SER A 33 -12.90 1.18 -12.61
CA SER A 33 -11.70 1.70 -13.26
C SER A 33 -10.42 1.04 -12.75
N LEU A 34 -10.34 0.75 -11.44
CA LEU A 34 -9.25 0.00 -10.85
C LEU A 34 -9.21 -1.45 -11.35
N TYR A 35 -10.34 -2.14 -11.39
CA TYR A 35 -10.40 -3.53 -11.88
C TYR A 35 -9.96 -3.59 -13.34
N MET A 36 -10.46 -2.69 -14.18
CA MET A 36 -10.07 -2.59 -15.58
C MET A 36 -8.58 -2.24 -15.75
N SER A 37 -7.99 -1.42 -14.86
CA SER A 37 -6.56 -1.13 -14.93
C SER A 37 -5.68 -2.34 -14.60
N LEU A 38 -6.20 -3.24 -13.77
CA LEU A 38 -5.61 -4.52 -13.38
C LEU A 38 -5.94 -5.67 -14.34
N GLY A 39 -6.54 -5.39 -15.51
CA GLY A 39 -6.90 -6.42 -16.49
C GLY A 39 -8.09 -7.29 -16.07
N LEU A 40 -8.90 -6.83 -15.10
CA LEU A 40 -10.07 -7.53 -14.60
C LEU A 40 -11.33 -6.96 -15.23
N LEU A 41 -12.02 -7.79 -16.01
CA LEU A 41 -13.30 -7.44 -16.60
C LEU A 41 -14.41 -7.73 -15.59
N PRO A 42 -15.21 -6.74 -15.14
CA PRO A 42 -16.25 -6.96 -14.13
C PRO A 42 -17.24 -8.08 -14.49
N GLY A 43 -17.59 -8.22 -15.78
CA GLY A 43 -18.47 -9.29 -16.26
C GLY A 43 -17.91 -10.71 -16.07
N TYR A 44 -16.59 -10.88 -15.97
CA TYR A 44 -15.96 -12.18 -15.69
C TYR A 44 -16.15 -12.64 -14.24
N LEU A 45 -16.42 -11.71 -13.33
CA LEU A 45 -16.52 -11.97 -11.89
C LEU A 45 -17.92 -12.46 -11.47
N SER A 46 -18.91 -12.37 -12.37
CA SER A 46 -20.25 -12.90 -12.11
C SER A 46 -20.23 -14.41 -11.99
N ASN A 47 -20.96 -14.95 -11.00
CA ASN A 47 -21.03 -16.38 -10.70
C ASN A 47 -19.66 -17.04 -10.39
N LYS A 48 -18.69 -16.26 -9.91
CA LYS A 48 -17.37 -16.74 -9.48
C LYS A 48 -17.27 -16.93 -7.96
N LYS A 49 -16.35 -17.77 -7.51
CA LYS A 49 -15.95 -17.84 -6.09
C LYS A 49 -14.86 -16.79 -5.85
N ILE A 50 -15.11 -15.86 -4.95
CA ILE A 50 -14.20 -14.77 -4.63
C ILE A 50 -13.89 -14.81 -3.13
N ILE A 51 -12.64 -14.54 -2.75
CA ILE A 51 -12.26 -14.30 -1.36
C ILE A 51 -11.52 -12.98 -1.24
N GLU A 52 -11.80 -12.22 -0.18
CA GLU A 52 -11.09 -11.00 0.17
C GLU A 52 -10.58 -11.06 1.61
N PHE A 53 -9.27 -10.89 1.75
CA PHE A 53 -8.55 -10.79 3.02
C PHE A 53 -8.40 -9.33 3.42
N GLY A 54 -8.87 -8.98 4.62
CA GLY A 54 -8.82 -7.63 5.16
C GLY A 54 -9.82 -6.66 4.52
N PRO A 55 -11.12 -6.99 4.38
CA PRO A 55 -12.13 -6.07 3.87
C PRO A 55 -12.35 -4.85 4.78
N GLY A 56 -11.86 -4.90 6.03
CA GLY A 56 -12.01 -3.84 7.02
C GLY A 56 -13.48 -3.61 7.34
N SER A 57 -14.01 -2.44 6.99
CA SER A 57 -15.44 -2.12 7.18
C SER A 57 -16.33 -2.49 5.98
N GLY A 58 -15.76 -3.14 4.96
CA GLY A 58 -16.48 -3.70 3.82
C GLY A 58 -16.88 -2.68 2.75
N HIS A 59 -16.42 -1.43 2.81
CA HIS A 59 -16.79 -0.38 1.84
C HIS A 59 -16.38 -0.75 0.40
N ASN A 60 -15.11 -1.15 0.20
CA ASN A 60 -14.62 -1.57 -1.12
C ASN A 60 -15.29 -2.87 -1.59
N ALA A 61 -15.63 -3.77 -0.67
CA ALA A 61 -16.27 -5.05 -0.97
C ALA A 61 -17.69 -4.90 -1.54
N VAL A 62 -18.36 -3.76 -1.31
CA VAL A 62 -19.71 -3.50 -1.85
C VAL A 62 -19.73 -3.57 -3.38
N TYR A 63 -18.69 -3.04 -4.04
CA TYR A 63 -18.59 -3.13 -5.49
C TYR A 63 -18.44 -4.57 -5.97
N THR A 64 -17.54 -5.35 -5.38
CA THR A 64 -17.34 -6.77 -5.75
C THR A 64 -18.62 -7.59 -5.53
N ALA A 65 -19.31 -7.36 -4.41
CA ALA A 65 -20.60 -7.98 -4.12
C ALA A 65 -21.66 -7.65 -5.20
N SER A 66 -21.67 -6.41 -5.70
CA SER A 66 -22.60 -5.98 -6.76
C SER A 66 -22.40 -6.69 -8.10
N LEU A 67 -21.25 -7.33 -8.33
CA LEU A 67 -20.96 -8.12 -9.52
C LEU A 67 -21.59 -9.53 -9.49
N ASN A 68 -22.33 -9.85 -8.42
CA ASN A 68 -23.07 -11.10 -8.24
C ASN A 68 -22.16 -12.35 -8.28
N PRO A 69 -21.16 -12.46 -7.38
CA PRO A 69 -20.35 -13.67 -7.24
C PRO A 69 -21.22 -14.85 -6.76
N LYS A 70 -20.81 -16.08 -7.13
CA LYS A 70 -21.44 -17.32 -6.66
C LYS A 70 -21.25 -17.51 -5.16
N LEU A 71 -20.05 -17.19 -4.68
CA LEU A 71 -19.65 -17.21 -3.28
C LEU A 71 -18.66 -16.07 -3.08
N TYR A 72 -18.86 -15.28 -2.03
CA TYR A 72 -17.91 -14.25 -1.64
C TYR A 72 -17.53 -14.38 -0.17
N THR A 73 -16.31 -14.82 0.10
CA THR A 73 -15.79 -15.01 1.45
C THR A 73 -14.97 -13.79 1.87
N LEU A 74 -15.29 -13.20 3.01
CA LEU A 74 -14.68 -12.00 3.57
C LEU A 74 -13.98 -12.38 4.88
N VAL A 75 -12.65 -12.33 4.91
CA VAL A 75 -11.84 -12.78 6.04
C VAL A 75 -11.16 -11.58 6.71
N ASP A 76 -11.43 -11.35 8.00
CA ASP A 76 -10.80 -10.27 8.77
C ASP A 76 -10.40 -10.75 10.16
N GLY A 77 -9.24 -10.30 10.66
CA GLY A 77 -8.76 -10.58 12.01
C GLY A 77 -9.21 -9.55 13.05
N SER A 78 -9.55 -8.33 12.62
CA SER A 78 -10.07 -7.27 13.49
C SER A 78 -11.50 -7.57 13.89
N LYS A 79 -11.81 -7.46 15.20
CA LYS A 79 -13.18 -7.62 15.69
C LYS A 79 -14.09 -6.50 15.18
N VAL A 80 -13.54 -5.28 15.11
CA VAL A 80 -14.26 -4.08 14.65
C VAL A 80 -14.55 -4.18 13.15
N GLY A 81 -13.54 -4.57 12.36
CA GLY A 81 -13.71 -4.81 10.92
C GLY A 81 -14.72 -5.91 10.63
N PHE A 82 -14.56 -7.07 11.28
CA PHE A 82 -15.50 -8.18 11.19
C PHE A 82 -16.95 -7.77 11.48
N ALA A 83 -17.19 -7.07 12.60
CA ALA A 83 -18.54 -6.66 13.00
C ALA A 83 -19.17 -5.72 11.96
N ALA A 84 -18.43 -4.71 11.50
CA ALA A 84 -18.90 -3.75 10.51
C ALA A 84 -19.20 -4.42 9.15
N THR A 85 -18.32 -5.33 8.71
CA THR A 85 -18.51 -6.09 7.46
C THR A 85 -19.71 -7.02 7.55
N LYS A 86 -19.86 -7.73 8.68
CA LYS A 86 -21.01 -8.64 8.90
C LYS A 86 -22.34 -7.89 8.90
N GLU A 87 -22.40 -6.74 9.55
CA GLU A 87 -23.59 -5.87 9.53
C GLU A 87 -23.93 -5.42 8.11
N ARG A 88 -22.92 -4.98 7.35
CA ARG A 88 -23.09 -4.48 5.98
C ARG A 88 -23.69 -5.52 5.02
N PHE A 89 -23.33 -6.79 5.19
CA PHE A 89 -23.73 -7.87 4.29
C PHE A 89 -24.75 -8.84 4.92
N ILE A 90 -25.42 -8.45 6.02
CA ILE A 90 -26.32 -9.33 6.80
C ILE A 90 -27.47 -9.94 5.97
N ASN A 91 -27.90 -9.27 4.90
CA ASN A 91 -29.01 -9.69 4.04
C ASN A 91 -28.56 -10.40 2.75
N GLN A 92 -27.27 -10.76 2.63
CA GLN A 92 -26.72 -11.35 1.40
C GLN A 92 -26.27 -12.80 1.66
N ASN A 93 -27.07 -13.74 1.17
CA ASN A 93 -26.87 -15.18 1.46
C ASN A 93 -25.65 -15.81 0.76
N ASN A 94 -25.14 -15.19 -0.30
CA ASN A 94 -23.95 -15.63 -1.04
C ASN A 94 -22.64 -15.07 -0.47
N ILE A 95 -22.71 -14.29 0.62
CA ILE A 95 -21.55 -13.69 1.28
C ILE A 95 -21.33 -14.35 2.64
N GLU A 96 -20.11 -14.84 2.85
CA GLU A 96 -19.66 -15.39 4.12
C GLU A 96 -18.65 -14.44 4.76
N VAL A 97 -18.86 -14.09 6.02
CA VAL A 97 -17.92 -13.24 6.78
C VAL A 97 -17.29 -14.08 7.89
N VAL A 98 -15.97 -14.21 7.86
CA VAL A 98 -15.20 -15.08 8.76
C VAL A 98 -14.26 -14.24 9.62
N HIS A 99 -14.35 -14.42 10.95
CA HIS A 99 -13.44 -13.79 11.90
C HIS A 99 -12.27 -14.72 12.19
N THR A 100 -11.13 -14.50 11.54
CA THR A 100 -9.88 -15.22 11.81
C THR A 100 -8.68 -14.43 11.31
N LEU A 101 -7.49 -14.71 11.85
CA LEU A 101 -6.25 -14.17 11.30
C LEU A 101 -5.97 -14.82 9.95
N PHE A 102 -5.31 -14.09 9.06
CA PHE A 102 -5.07 -14.57 7.71
C PHE A 102 -4.26 -15.87 7.68
N GLN A 103 -3.21 -15.97 8.50
CA GLN A 103 -2.37 -17.17 8.60
C GLN A 103 -3.07 -18.38 9.22
N ASP A 104 -4.18 -18.16 9.93
CA ASP A 104 -4.98 -19.19 10.59
C ASP A 104 -6.22 -19.56 9.77
N PHE A 105 -6.50 -18.83 8.69
CA PHE A 105 -7.57 -19.19 7.77
C PHE A 105 -7.16 -20.43 6.98
N ASP A 106 -8.05 -21.41 6.90
CA ASP A 106 -7.85 -22.60 6.10
C ASP A 106 -9.16 -23.03 5.44
N SER A 107 -9.06 -23.54 4.22
CA SER A 107 -10.21 -23.95 3.44
C SER A 107 -9.77 -24.86 2.29
N GLU A 108 -10.57 -25.91 2.05
CA GLU A 108 -10.47 -26.73 0.84
C GLU A 108 -10.96 -25.99 -0.42
N ILE A 109 -11.71 -24.89 -0.24
CA ILE A 109 -12.19 -24.08 -1.36
C ILE A 109 -11.01 -23.31 -1.96
N ARG A 110 -10.88 -23.42 -3.28
CA ARG A 110 -10.08 -22.53 -4.12
C ARG A 110 -10.98 -21.51 -4.80
N TYR A 111 -10.48 -20.30 -5.03
CA TYR A 111 -11.25 -19.16 -5.49
C TYR A 111 -10.78 -18.71 -6.86
N ASP A 112 -11.74 -18.34 -7.73
CA ASP A 112 -11.46 -17.77 -9.04
C ASP A 112 -10.77 -16.40 -8.93
N MET A 113 -10.98 -15.68 -7.81
CA MET A 113 -10.30 -14.44 -7.48
C MET A 113 -10.01 -14.38 -5.97
N VAL A 114 -8.78 -14.02 -5.63
CA VAL A 114 -8.29 -13.77 -4.27
C VAL A 114 -7.84 -12.33 -4.18
N VAL A 115 -8.34 -11.57 -3.20
CA VAL A 115 -8.04 -10.16 -3.00
C VAL A 115 -7.35 -9.97 -1.65
N ALA A 116 -6.24 -9.25 -1.62
CA ALA A 116 -5.58 -8.79 -0.40
C ALA A 116 -5.15 -7.32 -0.59
N GLU A 117 -6.12 -6.42 -0.44
CA GLU A 117 -5.94 -4.98 -0.63
C GLU A 117 -5.63 -4.29 0.70
N ALA A 118 -4.58 -3.46 0.72
CA ALA A 118 -4.17 -2.63 1.86
C ALA A 118 -3.93 -3.37 3.19
N CYS A 119 -3.58 -4.67 3.13
CA CYS A 119 -3.42 -5.50 4.33
C CYS A 119 -2.11 -6.29 4.38
N LEU A 120 -1.34 -6.32 3.28
CA LEU A 120 -0.07 -7.05 3.19
C LEU A 120 1.17 -6.23 3.61
N PRO A 121 1.38 -4.98 3.15
CA PRO A 121 2.44 -4.15 3.69
C PRO A 121 2.25 -3.89 5.19
N HIS A 122 3.32 -3.54 5.88
CA HIS A 122 3.33 -3.30 7.33
C HIS A 122 2.95 -4.52 8.18
N GLN A 123 3.09 -5.72 7.63
CA GLN A 123 3.09 -6.96 8.39
C GLN A 123 4.51 -7.29 8.85
N LYS A 124 4.64 -8.13 9.89
CA LYS A 124 5.97 -8.61 10.34
C LYS A 124 6.66 -9.47 9.28
N GLU A 125 5.90 -10.38 8.69
CA GLU A 125 6.37 -11.34 7.69
C GLU A 125 5.45 -11.34 6.45
N PRO A 126 5.42 -10.23 5.68
CA PRO A 126 4.49 -10.06 4.56
C PRO A 126 4.68 -11.11 3.47
N LEU A 127 5.91 -11.57 3.24
CA LEU A 127 6.24 -12.63 2.28
C LEU A 127 5.69 -14.01 2.68
N SER A 128 5.69 -14.32 3.97
CA SER A 128 5.05 -15.57 4.46
C SER A 128 3.54 -15.51 4.25
N LEU A 129 2.96 -14.34 4.52
CA LEU A 129 1.53 -14.11 4.39
C LEU A 129 1.05 -14.19 2.93
N ILE A 130 1.73 -13.56 1.99
CA ILE A 130 1.37 -13.68 0.56
C ILE A 130 1.49 -15.14 0.08
N ASN A 131 2.52 -15.88 0.51
CA ASN A 131 2.67 -17.29 0.19
C ASN A 131 1.52 -18.15 0.74
N HIS A 132 1.00 -17.80 1.92
CA HIS A 132 -0.19 -18.44 2.46
C HIS A 132 -1.44 -18.11 1.62
N ILE A 133 -1.66 -16.82 1.30
CA ILE A 133 -2.82 -16.35 0.52
C ILE A 133 -2.85 -16.95 -0.89
N CYS A 134 -1.69 -17.11 -1.54
CA CYS A 134 -1.59 -17.69 -2.89
C CYS A 134 -2.18 -19.11 -2.97
N LYS A 135 -2.19 -19.87 -1.87
CA LYS A 135 -2.72 -21.25 -1.84
C LYS A 135 -4.21 -21.31 -2.12
N PHE A 136 -4.95 -20.21 -1.93
CA PHE A 136 -6.39 -20.16 -2.17
C PHE A 136 -6.76 -19.81 -3.60
N VAL A 137 -5.80 -19.45 -4.45
CA VAL A 137 -6.07 -19.10 -5.86
C VAL A 137 -6.27 -20.37 -6.68
N ASP A 138 -7.42 -20.51 -7.33
CA ASP A 138 -7.72 -21.65 -8.20
C ASP A 138 -6.84 -21.63 -9.46
N LYS A 139 -6.84 -22.75 -10.18
CA LYS A 139 -6.24 -22.86 -11.51
C LYS A 139 -6.82 -21.84 -12.46
N ASN A 140 -5.97 -21.03 -13.11
CA ASN A 140 -6.36 -19.86 -13.92
C ASN A 140 -7.13 -18.78 -13.13
N GLY A 141 -7.11 -18.87 -11.80
CA GLY A 141 -7.64 -17.85 -10.91
C GLY A 141 -6.73 -16.64 -10.85
N ILE A 142 -7.24 -15.57 -10.25
CA ILE A 142 -6.58 -14.28 -10.17
C ILE A 142 -6.23 -13.95 -8.73
N LEU A 143 -5.01 -13.46 -8.51
CA LEU A 143 -4.60 -12.83 -7.27
C LEU A 143 -4.53 -11.32 -7.48
N LEU A 144 -5.25 -10.55 -6.68
CA LEU A 144 -5.18 -9.10 -6.61
C LEU A 144 -4.58 -8.71 -5.26
N ILE A 145 -3.46 -8.01 -5.28
CA ILE A 145 -2.78 -7.55 -4.07
C ILE A 145 -2.39 -6.08 -4.18
N THR A 146 -1.91 -5.55 -3.07
CA THR A 146 -1.26 -4.25 -3.03
C THR A 146 0.13 -4.30 -2.43
N THR A 147 1.00 -3.43 -2.92
CA THR A 147 2.40 -3.27 -2.49
C THR A 147 2.65 -1.84 -2.02
N LEU A 148 3.69 -1.67 -1.21
CA LEU A 148 4.28 -0.40 -0.81
C LEU A 148 5.80 -0.57 -0.81
N SER A 149 6.51 0.21 -1.62
CA SER A 149 7.97 0.33 -1.59
C SER A 149 8.43 1.58 -0.85
N GLY A 150 9.69 1.61 -0.44
CA GLY A 150 10.29 2.79 0.16
C GLY A 150 10.17 4.03 -0.73
N VAL A 151 10.27 3.87 -2.06
CA VAL A 151 10.13 4.98 -3.02
C VAL A 151 8.71 5.53 -3.03
N SER A 152 7.73 4.63 -3.10
CA SER A 152 6.31 5.00 -3.18
C SER A 152 5.73 5.59 -1.90
N TYR A 153 6.26 5.16 -0.75
CA TYR A 153 5.82 5.52 0.60
C TYR A 153 6.81 6.46 1.30
N PHE A 154 7.74 7.03 0.53
CA PHE A 154 8.83 7.84 1.03
C PHE A 154 8.32 9.05 1.81
N THR A 155 7.31 9.72 1.25
CA THR A 155 6.79 10.97 1.82
C THR A 155 6.00 10.74 3.11
N GLU A 156 5.37 9.57 3.23
CA GLU A 156 4.66 9.11 4.42
C GLU A 156 5.67 8.72 5.50
N THR A 157 6.77 8.06 5.12
CA THR A 157 7.90 7.77 6.02
C THR A 157 8.50 9.08 6.57
N LEU A 158 8.71 10.09 5.73
CA LEU A 158 9.15 11.41 6.17
C LEU A 158 8.15 12.09 7.09
N ARG A 159 6.84 12.02 6.79
CA ARG A 159 5.79 12.53 7.68
C ARG A 159 5.83 11.80 9.03
N ARG A 160 6.03 10.50 9.06
CA ARG A 160 6.14 9.74 10.32
C ARG A 160 7.32 10.22 11.17
N LEU A 161 8.46 10.48 10.54
CA LEU A 161 9.63 11.06 11.22
C LEU A 161 9.36 12.46 11.82
N ILE A 162 8.41 13.24 11.28
CA ILE A 162 7.99 14.50 11.92
C ILE A 162 7.41 14.23 13.31
N ARG A 163 6.61 13.16 13.48
CA ARG A 163 6.08 12.77 14.80
C ARG A 163 7.23 12.56 15.78
N ASP A 164 8.19 11.71 15.42
CA ASP A 164 9.29 11.32 16.30
C ASP A 164 10.31 12.43 16.54
N ARG A 165 10.39 13.40 15.63
CA ARG A 165 11.28 14.54 15.79
C ARG A 165 10.78 15.53 16.83
N PHE A 166 9.46 15.74 16.89
CA PHE A 166 8.87 16.88 17.60
C PHE A 166 7.99 16.48 18.78
N PHE A 167 7.57 15.23 18.88
CA PHE A 167 6.62 14.77 19.86
C PHE A 167 7.12 13.53 20.60
N SER A 168 6.72 13.42 21.87
CA SER A 168 7.00 12.24 22.67
C SER A 168 6.08 11.09 22.28
N SER A 169 6.67 9.92 22.01
CA SER A 169 5.93 8.68 21.73
C SER A 169 5.20 8.12 22.96
N ASN A 170 5.46 8.65 24.16
CA ASN A 170 4.82 8.21 25.40
C ASN A 170 3.43 8.84 25.64
N GLU A 171 3.05 9.84 24.83
CA GLU A 171 1.72 10.48 24.93
C GLU A 171 0.61 9.52 24.48
N SER A 172 -0.60 9.69 25.03
CA SER A 172 -1.74 8.87 24.63
C SER A 172 -2.11 9.11 23.15
N THR A 173 -2.75 8.12 22.52
CA THR A 173 -3.22 8.22 21.12
C THR A 173 -4.03 9.50 20.89
N GLU A 174 -4.92 9.86 21.81
CA GLU A 174 -5.77 11.06 21.71
C GLU A 174 -4.97 12.36 21.80
N VAL A 175 -3.92 12.39 22.64
CA VAL A 175 -3.05 13.56 22.77
C VAL A 175 -2.20 13.72 21.51
N GLN A 176 -1.59 12.63 21.03
CA GLN A 176 -0.82 12.64 19.79
C GLN A 176 -1.69 13.11 18.62
N LEU A 177 -2.91 12.58 18.49
CA LEU A 177 -3.82 12.97 17.42
C LEU A 177 -4.13 14.48 17.44
N LYS A 178 -4.42 15.06 18.61
CA LYS A 178 -4.67 16.51 18.75
C LYS A 178 -3.47 17.35 18.35
N LEU A 179 -2.25 16.90 18.63
CA LEU A 179 -1.01 17.60 18.28
C LEU A 179 -0.69 17.51 16.78
N LEU A 180 -1.02 16.39 16.15
CA LEU A 180 -0.66 16.11 14.75
C LEU A 180 -1.69 16.63 13.73
N ILE A 181 -2.97 16.76 14.10
CA ILE A 181 -4.02 17.28 13.20
C ILE A 181 -3.63 18.65 12.60
N PRO A 182 -3.23 19.67 13.38
CA PRO A 182 -2.89 20.99 12.83
C PRO A 182 -1.72 20.96 11.84
N ILE A 183 -0.84 19.97 11.93
CA ILE A 183 0.30 19.79 11.03
C ILE A 183 -0.12 19.12 9.73
N TYR A 184 -0.88 18.02 9.81
CA TYR A 184 -1.18 17.21 8.62
C TYR A 184 -2.46 17.58 7.90
N GLU A 185 -3.42 18.23 8.55
CA GLU A 185 -4.65 18.66 7.87
C GLU A 185 -4.35 19.57 6.65
N PRO A 186 -3.45 20.58 6.75
CA PRO A 186 -3.07 21.37 5.57
C PRO A 186 -2.37 20.54 4.49
N HIS A 187 -1.58 19.53 4.85
CA HIS A 187 -0.92 18.66 3.88
C HIS A 187 -1.95 17.81 3.14
N LEU A 188 -2.89 17.20 3.87
CA LEU A 188 -3.92 16.30 3.32
C LEU A 188 -4.92 17.05 2.43
N LYS A 189 -5.23 18.32 2.74
CA LYS A 189 -6.06 19.20 1.89
C LYS A 189 -5.48 19.44 0.49
N THR A 190 -4.20 19.15 0.26
CA THR A 190 -3.59 19.22 -1.09
C THR A 190 -4.02 18.05 -2.00
N LEU A 191 -4.58 16.97 -1.43
CA LEU A 191 -5.06 15.80 -2.17
C LEU A 191 -6.54 15.95 -2.54
N VAL A 192 -6.80 16.25 -3.82
CA VAL A 192 -8.15 16.55 -4.35
C VAL A 192 -9.17 15.43 -4.14
N ASN A 193 -8.74 14.17 -4.10
CA ASN A 193 -9.63 13.00 -4.04
C ASN A 193 -9.48 12.18 -2.75
N MET A 194 -8.97 12.77 -1.67
CA MET A 194 -8.89 12.07 -0.39
C MET A 194 -10.30 11.80 0.15
N SER A 195 -10.65 10.52 0.28
CA SER A 195 -11.93 10.06 0.83
C SER A 195 -11.85 9.64 2.30
N ARG A 196 -10.64 9.51 2.83
CA ARG A 196 -10.38 9.08 4.21
C ARG A 196 -10.40 10.30 5.15
N PRO A 197 -11.01 10.20 6.35
CA PRO A 197 -10.88 11.24 7.36
C PRO A 197 -9.42 11.52 7.75
N VAL A 198 -9.11 12.76 8.15
CA VAL A 198 -7.76 13.16 8.56
C VAL A 198 -7.29 12.34 9.75
N GLU A 199 -8.17 12.14 10.72
CA GLU A 199 -7.89 11.41 11.95
C GLU A 199 -7.56 9.95 11.67
N ASP A 200 -8.38 9.30 10.83
CA ASP A 200 -8.17 7.91 10.41
C ASP A 200 -6.84 7.76 9.66
N TRP A 201 -6.47 8.74 8.84
CA TRP A 201 -5.18 8.74 8.14
C TRP A 201 -4.01 8.89 9.11
N ILE A 202 -4.09 9.80 10.09
CA ILE A 202 -3.03 10.01 11.09
C ILE A 202 -2.88 8.77 11.98
N LEU A 203 -3.98 8.18 12.43
CA LEU A 203 -3.96 6.98 13.27
C LEU A 203 -3.25 5.82 12.57
N ASP A 204 -3.56 5.61 11.30
CA ASP A 204 -3.01 4.50 10.52
C ASP A 204 -1.64 4.78 9.91
N ASN A 205 -1.32 5.99 9.47
CA ASN A 205 -0.04 6.23 8.77
C ASN A 205 1.04 6.79 9.68
N ILE A 206 0.64 7.41 10.80
CA ILE A 206 1.55 8.15 11.67
C ILE A 206 1.60 7.54 13.07
N ILE A 207 0.49 7.36 13.77
CA ILE A 207 0.49 7.00 15.21
C ILE A 207 0.74 5.51 15.44
N GLN A 208 0.18 4.62 14.63
CA GLN A 208 0.36 3.17 14.85
C GLN A 208 1.85 2.78 14.85
N SER A 209 2.20 1.78 15.65
CA SER A 209 3.53 1.21 15.75
C SER A 209 3.88 0.38 14.51
N LEU A 210 4.98 0.73 13.83
CA LEU A 210 5.50 0.07 12.62
C LEU A 210 7.00 -0.25 12.75
N GLU A 211 7.58 -0.11 13.94
CA GLU A 211 9.00 -0.33 14.18
C GLU A 211 9.43 -1.80 13.94
N ASN A 212 8.49 -2.73 14.00
CA ASN A 212 8.73 -4.18 13.87
C ASN A 212 8.10 -4.79 12.62
N VAL A 213 7.74 -3.98 11.63
CA VAL A 213 7.08 -4.44 10.41
C VAL A 213 7.87 -4.06 9.16
N LYS A 214 7.50 -4.65 8.03
CA LYS A 214 8.21 -4.48 6.76
C LYS A 214 7.30 -3.85 5.71
N LEU A 215 7.91 -3.06 4.82
CA LEU A 215 7.32 -2.75 3.53
C LEU A 215 7.22 -4.02 2.67
N LEU A 216 6.51 -3.94 1.56
CA LEU A 216 6.38 -5.04 0.60
C LEU A 216 6.38 -4.43 -0.80
N SER A 217 7.53 -4.39 -1.45
CA SER A 217 7.71 -3.76 -2.75
C SER A 217 7.23 -4.66 -3.91
N ILE A 218 7.06 -4.08 -5.10
CA ILE A 218 6.79 -4.85 -6.32
C ILE A 218 7.94 -5.85 -6.60
N PRO A 219 9.23 -5.47 -6.53
CA PRO A 219 10.33 -6.43 -6.59
C PRO A 219 10.24 -7.58 -5.58
N ASP A 220 9.87 -7.31 -4.33
CA ASP A 220 9.76 -8.36 -3.29
C ASP A 220 8.73 -9.42 -3.70
N VAL A 221 7.56 -8.99 -4.17
CA VAL A 221 6.50 -9.89 -4.64
C VAL A 221 6.96 -10.68 -5.86
N LEU A 222 7.47 -10.00 -6.89
CA LEU A 222 7.85 -10.65 -8.15
C LEU A 222 8.98 -11.68 -7.97
N ASN A 223 9.86 -11.47 -6.99
CA ASN A 223 10.96 -12.38 -6.69
C ASN A 223 10.59 -13.51 -5.72
N SER A 224 9.47 -13.41 -5.00
CA SER A 224 9.08 -14.38 -3.95
C SER A 224 7.89 -15.24 -4.30
N ILE A 225 6.95 -14.72 -5.10
CA ILE A 225 5.75 -15.48 -5.49
C ILE A 225 6.14 -16.68 -6.35
N ASP A 226 5.37 -17.76 -6.23
CA ASP A 226 5.60 -18.97 -7.02
C ASP A 226 5.64 -18.64 -8.53
N ASN A 227 6.58 -19.26 -9.26
CA ASN A 227 6.78 -19.06 -10.71
C ASN A 227 5.53 -19.32 -11.57
N ASN A 228 4.49 -19.94 -11.00
CA ASN A 228 3.21 -20.13 -11.65
C ASN A 228 2.33 -18.89 -11.66
N PHE A 229 2.62 -17.88 -10.84
CA PHE A 229 1.94 -16.59 -10.90
C PHE A 229 2.62 -15.66 -11.89
N GLU A 230 1.87 -15.21 -12.90
CA GLU A 230 2.34 -14.22 -13.86
C GLU A 230 1.51 -12.94 -13.73
N ILE A 231 2.19 -11.79 -13.71
CA ILE A 231 1.55 -10.49 -13.63
C ILE A 231 0.67 -10.23 -14.88
N ILE A 232 -0.54 -9.72 -14.65
CA ILE A 232 -1.50 -9.34 -15.68
C ILE A 232 -1.51 -7.81 -15.83
N GLY A 233 -1.55 -7.09 -14.72
CA GLY A 233 -1.70 -5.65 -14.72
C GLY A 233 -1.26 -4.99 -13.42
N SER A 234 -1.16 -3.67 -13.49
CA SER A 234 -0.77 -2.83 -12.37
C SER A 234 -1.57 -1.53 -12.35
N SER A 235 -1.75 -0.96 -11.16
CA SER A 235 -2.24 0.40 -10.96
C SER A 235 -1.31 1.12 -9.99
N PRO A 236 -0.57 2.17 -10.40
CA PRO A 236 -0.52 2.77 -11.73
C PRO A 236 -0.09 1.81 -12.85
N LYS A 237 -0.44 2.13 -14.10
CA LYS A 237 0.03 1.39 -15.28
C LYS A 237 1.43 1.86 -15.67
N PHE A 238 2.42 0.97 -15.58
CA PHE A 238 3.81 1.30 -15.93
C PHE A 238 4.55 0.17 -16.67
N ILE A 239 3.92 -1.00 -16.82
CA ILE A 239 4.53 -2.18 -17.45
C ILE A 239 4.43 -2.02 -18.97
N ASP A 240 5.58 -1.95 -19.64
CA ASP A 240 5.66 -1.86 -21.09
C ASP A 240 6.23 -3.16 -21.67
N ASP A 241 5.38 -3.93 -22.38
CA ASP A 241 5.78 -5.15 -23.09
C ASP A 241 5.57 -4.97 -24.60
N TRP A 242 6.67 -4.74 -25.32
CA TRP A 242 6.68 -4.54 -26.77
C TRP A 242 6.87 -5.82 -27.58
N ARG A 243 6.98 -6.98 -26.91
CA ARG A 243 7.20 -8.25 -27.61
C ARG A 243 5.99 -8.60 -28.46
N TRP A 244 6.23 -9.17 -29.63
CA TRP A 244 5.14 -9.68 -30.44
C TRP A 244 4.59 -10.96 -29.83
N TYR A 245 3.26 -11.08 -29.72
CA TYR A 245 2.64 -12.25 -29.10
C TYR A 245 3.00 -13.59 -29.76
N LYS A 246 3.40 -13.59 -31.04
CA LYS A 246 3.84 -14.80 -31.75
C LYS A 246 5.26 -15.25 -31.36
N ASP A 247 6.06 -14.35 -30.79
CA ASP A 247 7.40 -14.66 -30.30
C ASP A 247 7.36 -15.28 -28.89
N ILE A 248 6.22 -15.16 -28.19
CA ILE A 248 5.98 -15.73 -26.86
C ILE A 248 5.51 -17.19 -27.03
N ASN A 249 6.47 -18.09 -27.21
CA ASN A 249 6.23 -19.52 -27.48
C ASN A 249 6.61 -20.46 -26.32
N SER A 250 7.11 -19.92 -25.21
CA SER A 250 7.45 -20.65 -24.00
C SER A 250 6.28 -20.74 -23.01
N LYS A 251 6.27 -21.80 -22.18
CA LYS A 251 5.32 -21.93 -21.07
C LYS A 251 5.51 -20.84 -20.00
N ILE A 252 6.77 -20.48 -19.72
CA ILE A 252 7.13 -19.33 -18.88
C ILE A 252 7.23 -18.13 -19.81
N LYS A 253 6.26 -17.21 -19.75
CA LYS A 253 6.17 -16.11 -20.71
C LYS A 253 7.05 -14.93 -20.32
N GLY A 254 7.56 -14.90 -19.09
CA GLY A 254 8.53 -13.89 -18.63
C GLY A 254 7.92 -12.51 -18.32
N TYR A 255 6.60 -12.44 -18.13
CA TYR A 255 5.92 -11.17 -17.81
C TYR A 255 6.44 -10.53 -16.52
N ASN A 256 6.76 -11.34 -15.50
CA ASN A 256 7.31 -10.84 -14.24
C ASN A 256 8.67 -10.15 -14.43
N THR A 257 9.54 -10.69 -15.29
CA THR A 257 10.84 -10.07 -15.60
C THR A 257 10.69 -8.72 -16.29
N ILE A 258 9.71 -8.60 -17.18
CA ILE A 258 9.42 -7.34 -17.89
C ILE A 258 8.81 -6.30 -16.95
N ALA A 259 7.92 -6.73 -16.06
CA ALA A 259 7.38 -5.86 -15.03
C ALA A 259 8.48 -5.35 -14.09
N LEU A 260 9.42 -6.23 -13.69
CA LEU A 260 10.56 -5.85 -12.85
C LEU A 260 11.49 -4.86 -13.55
N ASP A 261 11.76 -5.05 -14.85
CA ASP A 261 12.57 -4.09 -15.62
C ASP A 261 11.86 -2.74 -15.78
N SER A 262 10.56 -2.77 -16.11
CA SER A 262 9.71 -1.58 -16.20
C SER A 262 9.66 -0.82 -14.88
N TYR A 263 9.59 -1.53 -13.76
CA TYR A 263 9.60 -0.94 -12.41
C TYR A 263 10.89 -0.14 -12.19
N TYR A 264 12.07 -0.76 -12.31
CA TYR A 264 13.33 -0.09 -12.05
C TYR A 264 13.71 0.99 -13.07
N ARG A 265 13.08 1.02 -14.25
CA ARG A 265 13.27 2.13 -15.22
C ARG A 265 12.32 3.30 -14.99
N LYS A 266 11.30 3.12 -14.15
CA LYS A 266 10.23 4.11 -13.94
C LYS A 266 9.95 4.43 -12.48
N ASN A 267 10.61 3.80 -11.49
CA ASN A 267 10.23 3.93 -10.08
C ASN A 267 10.35 5.35 -9.51
N LEU A 268 11.09 6.27 -10.15
CA LEU A 268 11.03 7.70 -9.83
C LEU A 268 9.60 8.26 -9.94
N ASN A 269 8.76 7.70 -10.82
CA ASN A 269 7.35 8.03 -10.91
C ASN A 269 6.55 7.59 -9.69
N PHE A 270 7.04 6.77 -8.76
CA PHE A 270 6.31 6.51 -7.51
C PHE A 270 6.60 7.56 -6.43
N LEU A 271 7.68 8.33 -6.59
CA LEU A 271 8.16 9.27 -5.58
C LEU A 271 7.32 10.56 -5.47
N ASP A 272 6.77 11.05 -6.58
CA ASP A 272 6.04 12.32 -6.61
C ASP A 272 4.85 12.31 -7.59
N TYR A 273 3.62 12.27 -7.04
CA TYR A 273 2.38 12.17 -7.83
C TYR A 273 2.16 13.36 -8.79
N ARG A 274 2.77 14.51 -8.52
CA ARG A 274 2.58 15.75 -9.29
C ARG A 274 3.20 15.68 -10.68
N PHE A 275 4.19 14.81 -10.84
CA PHE A 275 5.00 14.72 -12.05
C PHE A 275 4.89 13.34 -12.69
N THR A 276 5.13 13.31 -14.00
CA THR A 276 5.47 12.09 -14.72
C THR A 276 6.87 12.30 -15.31
N PHE A 277 7.81 11.51 -14.85
CA PHE A 277 9.21 11.55 -15.26
C PHE A 277 9.45 10.56 -16.40
N ILE A 278 10.38 10.93 -17.28
CA ILE A 278 10.86 10.03 -18.33
C ILE A 278 11.57 8.82 -17.71
N GLU A 279 11.69 7.75 -18.50
CA GLU A 279 12.44 6.58 -18.09
C GLU A 279 13.90 6.90 -17.78
N HIS A 280 14.45 6.20 -16.80
CA HIS A 280 15.84 6.29 -16.37
C HIS A 280 16.52 4.92 -16.49
N SER A 281 17.83 4.90 -16.27
CA SER A 281 18.60 3.65 -16.19
C SER A 281 18.07 2.77 -15.06
N LYS A 282 18.23 1.45 -15.22
CA LYS A 282 17.85 0.47 -14.20
C LYS A 282 18.68 0.64 -12.92
N GLU A 283 19.96 0.95 -13.08
CA GLU A 283 20.90 1.17 -11.99
C GLU A 283 20.47 2.35 -11.11
N PHE A 284 20.01 3.44 -11.73
CA PHE A 284 19.40 4.57 -11.01
C PHE A 284 18.20 4.12 -10.19
N GLY A 285 17.26 3.38 -10.78
CA GLY A 285 16.06 2.96 -10.06
C GLY A 285 16.34 2.00 -8.93
N MET A 286 17.27 1.05 -9.13
CA MET A 286 17.73 0.16 -8.06
C MET A 286 18.36 0.96 -6.91
N LYS A 287 19.18 1.97 -7.22
CA LYS A 287 19.81 2.80 -6.18
C LYS A 287 18.79 3.68 -5.44
N LEU A 288 17.80 4.22 -6.16
CA LEU A 288 16.71 4.97 -5.56
C LEU A 288 15.89 4.09 -4.61
N GLU A 289 15.60 2.86 -5.01
CA GLU A 289 14.91 1.87 -4.17
C GLU A 289 15.67 1.61 -2.87
N GLU A 290 16.96 1.28 -2.98
CA GLU A 290 17.85 0.99 -1.86
C GLU A 290 17.87 2.14 -0.83
N LEU A 291 18.05 3.38 -1.29
CA LEU A 291 18.12 4.55 -0.40
C LEU A 291 16.78 4.85 0.26
N CYS A 292 15.67 4.71 -0.45
CA CYS A 292 14.34 4.95 0.11
C CYS A 292 13.92 3.85 1.08
N ASP A 293 14.25 2.59 0.82
CA ASP A 293 14.06 1.48 1.77
C ASP A 293 14.95 1.65 3.01
N GLU A 294 16.19 2.13 2.85
CA GLU A 294 17.04 2.44 4.01
C GLU A 294 16.46 3.60 4.85
N THR A 295 15.79 4.57 4.24
CA THR A 295 15.05 5.60 4.99
C THR A 295 13.96 4.97 5.88
N TRP A 296 13.24 3.97 5.37
CA TRP A 296 12.26 3.21 6.16
C TRP A 296 12.93 2.48 7.32
N ASN A 297 14.03 1.76 7.06
CA ASN A 297 14.77 1.03 8.10
C ASN A 297 15.29 1.95 9.19
N ILE A 298 15.86 3.11 8.81
CA ILE A 298 16.34 4.13 9.76
C ILE A 298 15.17 4.68 10.58
N MET A 299 14.01 4.91 9.97
CA MET A 299 12.81 5.33 10.68
C MET A 299 12.39 4.30 11.74
N CYS A 300 12.33 3.02 11.40
CA CYS A 300 12.05 1.96 12.38
C CYS A 300 13.10 1.90 13.51
N SER A 301 14.39 2.14 13.21
CA SER A 301 15.45 2.25 14.22
C SER A 301 15.26 3.44 15.16
N ILE A 302 14.84 4.60 14.64
CA ILE A 302 14.55 5.80 15.45
C ILE A 302 13.42 5.50 16.44
N GLU A 303 12.36 4.81 16.02
CA GLU A 303 11.24 4.45 16.90
C GLU A 303 11.64 3.46 18.00
N LYS A 304 12.62 2.60 17.73
CA LYS A 304 13.24 1.72 18.74
C LYS A 304 14.18 2.43 19.69
N ASN A 305 14.39 3.75 19.51
CA ASN A 305 15.40 4.52 20.23
C ASN A 305 16.83 3.97 20.06
N GLU A 306 17.14 3.44 18.87
CA GLU A 306 18.51 3.04 18.52
C GLU A 306 19.39 4.29 18.31
N ASN A 307 20.66 4.20 18.71
CA ASN A 307 21.59 5.33 18.64
C ASN A 307 21.86 5.78 17.19
N ASP A 308 22.16 7.06 17.02
CA ASP A 308 22.59 7.69 15.75
C ASP A 308 21.58 7.68 14.58
N GLY A 309 20.33 7.27 14.81
CA GLY A 309 19.29 7.21 13.77
C GLY A 309 19.11 8.52 12.99
N TRP A 310 19.06 9.66 13.68
CA TRP A 310 18.92 10.97 13.05
C TRP A 310 20.11 11.37 12.17
N LYS A 311 21.34 11.02 12.58
CA LYS A 311 22.54 11.33 11.80
C LYS A 311 22.52 10.52 10.50
N ARG A 312 22.31 9.21 10.61
CA ARG A 312 22.16 8.29 9.47
C ARG A 312 21.07 8.74 8.51
N LEU A 313 19.92 9.17 9.06
CA LEU A 313 18.81 9.70 8.27
C LEU A 313 19.28 10.88 7.42
N PHE A 314 19.90 11.90 8.02
CA PHE A 314 20.29 13.09 7.26
C PHE A 314 21.39 12.84 6.22
N GLU A 315 22.26 11.87 6.44
CA GLU A 315 23.23 11.41 5.44
C GLU A 315 22.49 10.74 4.27
N ASN A 316 21.63 9.77 4.55
CA ASN A 316 20.85 9.07 3.53
C ASN A 316 19.92 10.00 2.72
N LEU A 317 19.27 10.96 3.38
CA LEU A 317 18.43 11.96 2.71
C LEU A 317 19.24 12.91 1.82
N SER A 318 20.51 13.17 2.15
CA SER A 318 21.42 13.93 1.29
C SER A 318 21.76 13.13 0.03
N ASP A 319 22.03 11.83 0.17
CA ASP A 319 22.31 10.95 -0.96
C ASP A 319 21.09 10.84 -1.90
N ILE A 320 19.88 10.75 -1.36
CA ILE A 320 18.64 10.79 -2.16
C ILE A 320 18.50 12.12 -2.89
N TYR A 321 18.74 13.24 -2.19
CA TYR A 321 18.68 14.57 -2.80
C TYR A 321 19.64 14.68 -3.99
N ASP A 322 20.90 14.29 -3.82
CA ASP A 322 21.91 14.36 -4.88
C ASP A 322 21.57 13.43 -6.05
N LEU A 323 21.03 12.23 -5.76
CA LEU A 323 20.59 11.28 -6.78
C LEU A 323 19.48 11.87 -7.66
N ILE A 324 18.43 12.44 -7.05
CA ILE A 324 17.24 12.87 -7.81
C ILE A 324 17.34 14.29 -8.35
N LEU A 325 18.25 15.15 -7.86
CA LEU A 325 18.31 16.58 -8.16
C LEU A 325 18.24 16.91 -9.65
N LYS A 326 18.94 16.13 -10.48
CA LYS A 326 18.99 16.36 -11.93
C LYS A 326 17.69 15.94 -12.63
N LEU A 327 17.06 14.83 -12.21
CA LEU A 327 15.90 14.24 -12.88
C LEU A 327 14.57 14.75 -12.34
N ALA A 328 14.53 15.16 -11.07
CA ALA A 328 13.35 15.63 -10.37
C ALA A 328 13.68 16.85 -9.48
N PRO A 329 14.04 18.01 -10.06
CA PRO A 329 14.52 19.16 -9.29
C PRO A 329 13.49 19.72 -8.30
N ASP A 330 12.21 19.77 -8.65
CA ASP A 330 11.17 20.26 -7.74
C ASP A 330 10.93 19.31 -6.55
N THR A 331 10.99 18.00 -6.80
CA THR A 331 10.95 16.96 -5.75
C THR A 331 12.18 17.07 -4.85
N ALA A 332 13.37 17.28 -5.43
CA ALA A 332 14.61 17.51 -4.67
C ALA A 332 14.53 18.77 -3.80
N MET A 333 13.91 19.85 -4.30
CA MET A 333 13.72 21.06 -3.50
C MET A 333 12.74 20.85 -2.33
N ALA A 334 11.68 20.08 -2.52
CA ALA A 334 10.78 19.69 -1.43
C ALA A 334 11.51 18.83 -0.38
N LEU A 335 12.39 17.92 -0.81
CA LEU A 335 13.25 17.14 0.08
C LEU A 335 14.22 18.02 0.86
N LYS A 336 14.88 18.96 0.20
CA LYS A 336 15.78 19.91 0.86
C LYS A 336 15.07 20.77 1.90
N GLU A 337 13.84 21.20 1.59
CA GLU A 337 13.01 21.97 2.52
C GLU A 337 12.74 21.17 3.80
N ILE A 338 12.21 19.94 3.69
CA ILE A 338 11.90 19.13 4.87
C ILE A 338 13.15 18.72 5.65
N ILE A 339 14.28 18.42 4.99
CA ILE A 339 15.57 18.17 5.67
C ILE A 339 15.96 19.38 6.51
N THR A 340 15.92 20.59 5.92
CA THR A 340 16.29 21.83 6.60
C THR A 340 15.37 22.11 7.78
N TRP A 341 14.08 21.89 7.60
CA TRP A 341 13.06 22.09 8.61
C TRP A 341 13.21 21.13 9.81
N MET A 342 13.41 19.83 9.56
CA MET A 342 13.65 18.83 10.62
C MET A 342 14.93 19.11 11.40
N LYS A 343 15.98 19.63 10.75
CA LYS A 343 17.23 20.06 11.41
C LYS A 343 17.03 21.30 12.27
N ALA A 344 16.29 22.30 11.79
CA ALA A 344 16.06 23.56 12.49
C ALA A 344 15.26 23.38 13.78
N GLY A 345 14.34 22.42 13.81
CA GLY A 345 13.65 22.05 15.05
C GLY A 345 12.45 22.94 15.40
N ASP A 346 11.81 23.58 14.42
CA ASP A 346 10.62 24.44 14.66
C ASP A 346 9.37 23.91 13.91
N PRO A 347 8.44 23.24 14.61
CA PRO A 347 7.23 22.70 13.98
C PRO A 347 6.23 23.78 13.55
N ASN A 348 6.39 25.03 13.99
CA ASN A 348 5.48 26.13 13.61
C ASN A 348 5.89 26.83 12.32
N LYS A 349 7.11 26.57 11.84
CA LYS A 349 7.57 27.12 10.56
C LYS A 349 6.80 26.46 9.41
N ALA A 350 6.16 27.28 8.59
CA ALA A 350 5.46 26.79 7.40
C ALA A 350 6.43 26.11 6.41
N LEU A 351 5.92 25.09 5.72
CA LEU A 351 6.58 24.43 4.60
C LEU A 351 5.81 24.80 3.33
N ASP A 352 6.51 25.23 2.29
CA ASP A 352 5.89 25.70 1.05
C ASP A 352 5.82 24.62 -0.02
N ARG A 353 6.70 23.61 0.04
CA ARG A 353 6.86 22.58 -1.01
C ARG A 353 6.48 21.19 -0.54
N PHE A 354 6.91 20.81 0.66
CA PHE A 354 6.68 19.47 1.23
C PHE A 354 5.20 19.11 1.42
N PRO A 355 4.28 20.03 1.82
CA PRO A 355 2.87 19.68 1.99
C PRO A 355 2.21 19.16 0.72
N PHE A 356 2.65 19.66 -0.44
CA PHE A 356 2.18 19.27 -1.77
C PHE A 356 2.88 18.02 -2.31
N TRP A 357 3.97 17.58 -1.69
CA TRP A 357 4.72 16.42 -2.15
C TRP A 357 4.18 15.14 -1.52
N TRP A 358 3.54 14.34 -2.34
CA TRP A 358 3.07 13.00 -2.00
C TRP A 358 3.66 11.98 -2.97
N GLY A 359 3.96 10.79 -2.48
CA GLY A 359 4.21 9.64 -3.33
C GLY A 359 2.94 9.18 -4.04
N ARG A 360 3.07 8.18 -4.91
CA ARG A 360 1.91 7.45 -5.43
C ARG A 360 1.40 6.38 -4.46
N GLY A 361 1.99 6.29 -3.26
CA GLY A 361 1.52 5.46 -2.16
C GLY A 361 1.35 4.01 -2.61
N GLN A 362 0.26 3.37 -2.20
CA GLN A 362 -0.03 1.98 -2.50
C GLN A 362 -0.13 1.70 -4.01
N GLN A 363 0.60 0.68 -4.47
CA GLN A 363 0.42 0.15 -5.83
C GLN A 363 -0.42 -1.11 -5.80
N TYR A 364 -1.20 -1.33 -6.86
CA TYR A 364 -2.00 -2.53 -7.05
C TYR A 364 -1.38 -3.40 -8.12
N LEU A 365 -1.39 -4.71 -7.90
CA LEU A 365 -0.95 -5.72 -8.85
C LEU A 365 -2.01 -6.81 -8.99
N SER A 366 -2.15 -7.34 -10.20
CA SER A 366 -2.92 -8.55 -10.45
C SER A 366 -2.05 -9.62 -11.10
N PHE A 367 -2.29 -10.87 -10.72
CA PHE A 367 -1.55 -12.03 -11.21
C PHE A 367 -2.52 -13.14 -11.63
N ILE A 368 -2.20 -13.89 -12.67
CA ILE A 368 -2.88 -15.14 -13.03
C ILE A 368 -2.10 -16.32 -12.45
N ASN A 369 -2.80 -17.28 -11.85
CA ASN A 369 -2.22 -18.57 -11.48
C ASN A 369 -2.27 -19.54 -12.66
N ASN A 370 -1.13 -19.92 -13.21
CA ASN A 370 -1.02 -20.82 -14.36
C ASN A 370 -1.07 -22.33 -14.00
N GLN A 371 -1.11 -22.70 -12.71
CA GLN A 371 -1.19 -24.12 -12.30
C GLN A 371 -2.50 -24.77 -12.67
#